data_AF-A0A963FA94-F1
#
_entry.id   AF-A0A963FA94-F1
#
_cell.length_a   1.000
_cell.length_b   1.000
_cell.length_c   1.000
_cell.angle_alpha   90.00
_cell.angle_beta   90.00
_cell.angle_gamma   90.00
#
_symmetry.space_group_name_H-M   'P 1'
#
loop_
_entity.id
_entity.type
_entity.pdbx_description
1 polymer ?
#
loop_
_entity_poly.entity_id
_entity_poly.type
_entity_poly.pdbx_seq_one_letter_code
_entity_poly.pdbx_strand_id
1 'polypeptide(L)'
;MFDFLKRFTARVGILRVMLGILALVLVALAQPRGAEIATEGWAMASTLIAPSLVPLLIFGLLLDMLVSRVWMSGASAEKLARQRMIIRFDAVLLLLVAIAWAPFFSSLVV
;
A
#
# COMPACT_ATOMS: atom_id res chain seq x y z
N MET A 1 11.13 8.67 -18.77
CA MET A 1 10.76 8.28 -17.39
C MET A 1 9.92 9.36 -16.69
N PHE A 2 10.37 10.62 -16.64
CA PHE A 2 9.65 11.70 -15.95
C PHE A 2 8.27 12.05 -16.55
N ASP A 3 8.10 11.97 -17.87
CA ASP A 3 6.79 12.22 -18.51
C ASP A 3 5.75 11.14 -18.20
N PHE A 4 6.19 9.89 -17.96
CA PHE A 4 5.31 8.81 -17.53
C PHE A 4 4.79 9.06 -16.12
N LEU A 5 5.66 9.50 -15.21
CA LEU A 5 5.30 9.85 -13.83
C LEU A 5 4.27 10.98 -13.79
N LYS A 6 4.48 12.04 -14.59
CA LYS A 6 3.54 13.18 -14.70
C LYS A 6 2.18 12.78 -15.25
N ARG A 7 2.14 11.92 -16.27
CA ARG A 7 0.87 11.42 -16.83
C ARG A 7 0.15 10.47 -15.87
N PHE A 8 0.90 9.69 -15.09
CA PHE A 8 0.35 8.77 -14.10
C PHE A 8 -0.22 9.51 -12.89
N THR A 9 0.51 10.49 -12.33
CA THR A 9 0.00 11.34 -11.24
C THR A 9 -1.24 12.14 -11.65
N ALA A 10 -1.30 12.62 -12.90
CA ALA A 10 -2.48 13.32 -13.43
C ALA A 10 -3.72 12.43 -13.56
N ARG A 11 -3.56 11.11 -13.76
CA ARG A 11 -4.68 10.17 -13.94
C ARG A 11 -5.13 9.49 -12.64
N VAL A 12 -4.17 9.17 -11.77
CA VAL A 12 -4.42 8.37 -10.56
C VAL A 12 -4.59 9.26 -9.33
N GLY A 13 -3.94 10.43 -9.32
CA GLY A 13 -3.94 11.36 -8.20
C GLY A 13 -2.66 11.25 -7.37
N ILE A 14 -2.15 12.40 -6.90
CA ILE A 14 -0.87 12.49 -6.17
C ILE A 14 -0.86 11.60 -4.91
N LEU A 15 -1.97 11.57 -4.17
CA LEU A 15 -2.12 10.79 -2.94
C LEU A 15 -1.88 9.30 -3.16
N ARG A 16 -2.39 8.76 -4.27
CA ARG A 16 -2.27 7.33 -4.60
C ARG A 16 -0.87 6.93 -5.00
N VAL A 17 -0.17 7.82 -5.70
CA VAL A 17 1.24 7.60 -6.02
C VAL A 17 2.06 7.59 -4.74
N MET A 18 1.77 8.49 -3.79
CA MET A 18 2.42 8.49 -2.48
C MET A 18 2.11 7.21 -1.69
N LEU A 19 0.86 6.73 -1.68
CA LEU A 19 0.48 5.45 -1.08
C LEU A 19 1.22 4.27 -1.73
N GLY A 20 1.34 4.27 -3.05
CA GLY A 20 2.10 3.25 -3.78
C GLY A 20 3.58 3.26 -3.43
N ILE A 21 4.21 4.43 -3.34
CA ILE A 21 5.61 4.56 -2.91
C ILE A 21 5.77 4.05 -1.47
N LEU A 22 4.89 4.47 -0.56
CA LEU A 22 4.92 3.99 0.83
C LEU A 22 4.75 2.47 0.90
N ALA A 23 3.84 1.89 0.12
CA ALA A 23 3.65 0.45 0.04
C ALA A 23 4.93 -0.27 -0.40
N LEU A 24 5.59 0.22 -1.45
CA LEU A 24 6.85 -0.36 -1.93
C LEU A 24 7.98 -0.24 -0.91
N VAL A 25 8.07 0.90 -0.21
CA VAL A 25 9.04 1.08 0.88
C VAL A 25 8.78 0.08 2.00
N LEU A 26 7.53 -0.09 2.44
CA LEU A 26 7.19 -1.05 3.49
C LEU A 26 7.41 -2.50 3.04
N VAL A 27 7.15 -2.83 1.78
CA VAL A 27 7.49 -4.16 1.23
C VAL A 27 9.00 -4.40 1.24
N ALA A 28 9.80 -3.40 0.87
CA ALA A 28 11.26 -3.52 0.90
C ALA A 28 11.84 -3.64 2.33
N LEU A 29 11.13 -3.11 3.33
CA LEU A 29 11.49 -3.22 4.74
C LEU A 29 10.96 -4.49 5.42
N ALA A 30 10.18 -5.32 4.72
CA ALA A 30 9.60 -6.53 5.28
C ALA A 30 10.69 -7.44 5.88
N GLN A 31 10.44 -7.87 7.11
CA GLN A 31 11.38 -8.71 7.86
C GLN A 31 11.01 -10.19 7.77
N PRO A 32 12.00 -11.11 7.78
CA PRO A 32 11.73 -12.53 7.83
C PRO A 32 11.11 -12.94 9.17
N ARG A 33 10.57 -14.16 9.21
CA ARG A 33 9.99 -14.75 10.42
C ARG A 33 11.06 -14.85 11.52
N GLY A 34 10.72 -14.41 12.74
CA GLY A 34 11.61 -14.49 13.89
C GLY A 34 12.79 -13.51 13.90
N ALA A 35 12.71 -12.44 13.09
CA ALA A 35 13.69 -11.35 13.16
C ALA A 35 13.74 -10.75 14.58
N GLU A 36 14.95 -10.51 15.08
CA GLU A 36 15.16 -9.87 16.39
C GLU A 36 14.64 -8.44 16.37
N ILE A 37 13.91 -8.08 17.43
CA ILE A 37 13.33 -6.75 17.56
C ILE A 37 14.41 -5.80 18.09
N ALA A 38 15.00 -5.03 17.18
CA ALA A 38 15.88 -3.93 17.57
C ALA A 38 15.08 -2.76 18.17
N THR A 39 15.45 -2.32 19.36
CA THR A 39 14.84 -1.17 20.05
C THR A 39 15.62 0.14 19.86
N GLU A 40 16.81 0.07 19.25
CA GLU A 40 17.70 1.21 19.05
C GLU A 40 18.26 1.25 17.62
N GLY A 41 18.66 2.45 17.20
CA GLY A 41 19.30 2.69 15.92
C GLY A 41 18.38 2.51 14.70
N TRP A 42 19.00 2.43 13.51
CA TRP A 42 18.28 2.34 12.24
C TRP A 42 17.51 1.03 12.05
N ALA A 43 17.89 -0.04 12.74
CA ALA A 43 17.20 -1.33 12.69
C ALA A 43 15.77 -1.24 13.25
N MET A 44 15.51 -0.32 14.19
CA MET A 44 14.17 -0.04 14.72
C MET A 44 13.15 0.32 13.62
N ALA A 45 13.61 0.96 12.54
CA ALA A 45 12.74 1.36 11.44
C ALA A 45 12.07 0.17 10.74
N SER A 46 12.79 -0.94 10.54
CA SER A 46 12.27 -2.14 9.89
C SER A 46 11.62 -3.13 10.87
N THR A 47 12.03 -3.15 12.14
CA THR A 47 11.58 -4.14 13.13
C THR A 47 10.39 -3.68 13.97
N LEU A 48 10.20 -2.37 14.15
CA LEU A 48 9.12 -1.82 14.98
C LEU A 48 8.24 -0.83 14.22
N ILE A 49 8.85 0.15 13.55
CA ILE A 49 8.11 1.24 12.89
C ILE A 49 7.36 0.70 11.67
N ALA A 50 8.05 0.10 10.71
CA ALA A 50 7.46 -0.46 9.51
C ALA A 50 6.29 -1.43 9.79
N PRO A 51 6.40 -2.45 10.67
CA PRO A 51 5.29 -3.35 10.93
C PRO A 51 4.09 -2.64 11.58
N SER A 52 4.29 -1.59 12.37
CA SER A 52 3.18 -0.79 12.92
C SER A 52 2.44 0.03 11.87
N LEU A 53 3.12 0.43 10.80
CA LEU A 53 2.54 1.17 9.68
C LEU A 53 1.80 0.26 8.69
N VAL A 54 2.11 -1.03 8.63
CA VAL A 54 1.50 -1.95 7.67
C VAL A 54 -0.02 -2.06 7.83
N PRO A 55 -0.60 -2.28 9.03
CA PRO A 55 -2.04 -2.27 9.22
C PRO A 55 -2.68 -0.93 8.79
N LEU A 56 -2.04 0.21 9.13
CA LEU A 56 -2.52 1.53 8.74
C LEU A 56 -2.58 1.69 7.21
N LEU A 57 -1.54 1.23 6.50
CA LEU A 57 -1.52 1.25 5.04
C LEU A 57 -2.58 0.31 4.45
N ILE A 58 -2.72 -0.90 4.98
CA ILE A 58 -3.74 -1.86 4.55
C ILE A 58 -5.14 -1.22 4.63
N PHE A 59 -5.49 -0.62 5.76
CA PHE A 59 -6.76 0.07 5.91
C PHE A 59 -6.87 1.31 5.01
N GLY A 60 -5.78 2.04 4.79
CA GLY A 60 -5.74 3.16 3.86
C GLY A 60 -6.05 2.74 2.41
N LEU A 61 -5.46 1.64 1.94
CA LEU A 61 -5.74 1.09 0.60
C LEU A 61 -7.19 0.59 0.48
N LEU A 62 -7.70 -0.10 1.51
CA LEU A 62 -9.11 -0.53 1.55
C LEU A 62 -10.08 0.66 1.51
N LEU A 63 -9.76 1.73 2.24
CA LEU A 63 -10.55 2.96 2.25
C LEU A 63 -10.53 3.64 0.88
N ASP A 64 -9.39 3.74 0.21
CA ASP A 64 -9.29 4.34 -1.13
C ASP A 64 -10.07 3.51 -2.18
N MET A 65 -10.02 2.18 -2.08
CA MET A 65 -10.86 1.30 -2.88
C MET A 65 -12.36 1.54 -2.62
N LEU A 66 -12.77 1.70 -1.36
CA LEU A 66 -14.15 1.97 -0.98
C LEU A 66 -14.63 3.32 -1.52
N VAL A 67 -13.84 4.39 -1.35
CA VAL A 67 -14.16 5.73 -1.88
C VAL A 67 -14.26 5.68 -3.41
N SER A 68 -13.34 4.97 -4.06
CA SER A 68 -13.37 4.79 -5.52
C SER A 68 -14.62 4.03 -5.97
N ARG A 69 -15.08 3.03 -5.20
CA ARG A 69 -16.35 2.32 -5.44
C ARG A 69 -17.56 3.23 -5.25
N VAL A 70 -17.60 4.05 -4.21
CA VAL A 70 -18.68 5.02 -3.98
C VAL A 70 -18.76 6.01 -5.16
N TRP A 71 -17.62 6.50 -5.64
CA TRP A 71 -17.56 7.40 -6.79
C TRP A 71 -17.89 6.76 -8.14
N MET A 72 -18.07 5.43 -8.21
CA MET A 72 -18.57 4.77 -9.41
C MET A 72 -20.09 4.90 -9.55
N SER A 73 -20.86 5.11 -8.47
CA SER A 73 -22.31 5.27 -8.58
C SER A 73 -22.64 6.60 -9.26
N GLY A 74 -23.21 6.54 -10.47
CA GLY A 74 -23.56 7.73 -11.26
C GLY A 74 -22.43 8.29 -12.14
N ALA A 75 -21.30 7.58 -12.27
CA ALA A 75 -20.19 8.01 -13.10
C ALA A 75 -20.37 7.68 -14.59
N SER A 76 -19.89 8.55 -15.49
CA SER A 76 -19.79 8.26 -16.93
C SER A 76 -18.85 7.08 -17.22
N ALA A 77 -18.98 6.46 -18.40
CA ALA A 77 -18.17 5.29 -18.79
C ALA A 77 -16.65 5.53 -18.66
N GLU A 78 -16.16 6.71 -19.01
CA GLU A 78 -14.74 7.08 -18.88
C GLU A 78 -14.30 7.17 -17.41
N LYS A 79 -15.13 7.78 -16.55
CA LYS A 79 -14.86 7.85 -15.10
C LYS A 79 -14.91 6.46 -14.46
N LEU A 80 -15.81 5.57 -14.91
CA LEU A 80 -15.88 4.18 -14.45
C LEU A 80 -14.60 3.40 -14.77
N ALA A 81 -14.06 3.54 -15.99
CA ALA A 81 -12.82 2.87 -16.38
C ALA A 81 -11.64 3.33 -15.49
N ARG A 82 -11.55 4.63 -15.21
CA ARG A 82 -10.53 5.19 -14.31
C ARG A 82 -10.65 4.63 -12.89
N GLN A 83 -11.85 4.62 -12.30
CA GLN A 83 -12.04 4.11 -10.94
C GLN A 83 -11.73 2.60 -10.84
N ARG A 84 -12.10 1.81 -11.85
CA ARG A 84 -11.73 0.38 -11.90
C ARG A 84 -10.22 0.18 -11.97
N MET A 85 -9.50 1.03 -12.69
CA MET A 85 -8.03 0.98 -12.73
C MET A 85 -7.42 1.27 -11.36
N ILE A 86 -7.91 2.30 -10.67
CA ILE A 86 -7.50 2.64 -9.30
C ILE A 86 -7.73 1.47 -8.34
N ILE A 87 -8.94 0.92 -8.32
CA ILE A 87 -9.28 -0.21 -7.44
C ILE A 87 -8.36 -1.41 -7.69
N ARG A 88 -8.00 -1.70 -8.95
CA ARG A 88 -7.06 -2.77 -9.28
C ARG A 88 -5.65 -2.46 -8.80
N PHE A 89 -5.20 -1.22 -8.95
CA PHE A 89 -3.89 -0.77 -8.48
C PHE A 89 -3.79 -0.93 -6.96
N ASP A 90 -4.78 -0.45 -6.21
CA ASP A 90 -4.80 -0.56 -4.75
C ASP A 90 -4.91 -2.02 -4.30
N ALA A 91 -5.70 -2.84 -4.99
CA ALA A 91 -5.81 -4.28 -4.70
C ALA A 91 -4.47 -5.01 -4.90
N VAL A 92 -3.70 -4.67 -5.93
CA VAL A 92 -2.37 -5.24 -6.16
C VAL A 92 -1.42 -4.83 -5.05
N LEU A 93 -1.40 -3.55 -4.66
CA LEU A 93 -0.58 -3.07 -3.54
C LEU A 93 -0.96 -3.75 -2.22
N LEU A 94 -2.26 -3.90 -1.96
CA LEU A 94 -2.78 -4.56 -0.78
C LEU A 94 -2.28 -6.02 -0.70
N LEU A 95 -2.39 -6.76 -1.79
CA LEU A 95 -1.91 -8.14 -1.86
C LEU A 95 -0.39 -8.22 -1.68
N LEU A 96 0.38 -7.33 -2.32
CA LEU A 96 1.83 -7.28 -2.20
C LEU A 96 2.27 -7.05 -0.75
N VAL A 97 1.68 -6.05 -0.08
CA VAL A 97 1.99 -5.73 1.32
C VAL A 97 1.59 -6.89 2.23
N ALA A 98 0.39 -7.45 2.05
CA ALA A 98 -0.10 -8.56 2.88
C ALA A 98 0.79 -9.80 2.76
N ILE A 99 1.19 -10.17 1.54
CA ILE A 99 2.06 -11.33 1.30
C ILE A 99 3.46 -11.09 1.86
N ALA A 100 4.03 -9.90 1.65
CA ALA A 100 5.38 -9.58 2.12
C ALA A 100 5.50 -9.63 3.65
N TRP A 101 4.46 -9.19 4.36
CA TRP A 101 4.46 -9.13 5.83
C TRP A 101 3.84 -10.33 6.52
N ALA A 102 3.19 -11.24 5.77
CA ALA A 102 2.60 -12.45 6.34
C ALA A 102 3.58 -13.29 7.18
N PRO A 103 4.86 -13.52 6.77
CA PRO A 103 5.80 -14.28 7.56
C PRO A 103 6.07 -13.66 8.94
N PHE A 104 6.28 -12.33 8.99
CA PHE A 104 6.53 -11.60 10.22
C PHE A 104 5.34 -11.65 11.18
N PHE A 105 4.13 -11.38 10.70
CA PHE A 105 2.94 -11.42 11.56
C PHE A 105 2.61 -12.84 12.03
N SER A 106 2.88 -13.86 11.22
CA SER A 106 2.68 -15.26 11.62
C SER A 106 3.56 -15.69 12.80
N SER A 107 4.72 -15.05 13.00
CA SER A 107 5.56 -15.30 14.20
C SER A 107 5.00 -14.70 15.48
N LEU A 108 4.03 -13.77 15.42
CA LEU A 108 3.45 -13.15 16.62
C LEU A 108 2.26 -13.93 17.18
N VAL A 109 1.69 -14.84 16.40
CA VAL A 109 0.45 -15.57 16.74
C VAL A 109 0.74 -16.93 17.42
N VAL A 110 2.02 -17.28 17.57
CA VAL A 110 2.50 -18.54 18.17
C VAL A 110 3.36 -18.21 19.38
#